data_AF-A0A3P7L709-F1
#
_entry.id   AF-A0A3P7L709-F1
#
_cell.length_a   1.000
_cell.length_b   1.000
_cell.length_c   1.000
_cell.angle_alpha   90.00
_cell.angle_beta   90.00
_cell.angle_gamma   90.00
#
_symmetry.space_group_name_H-M   'P 1'
#
loop_
_entity.id
_entity.type
_entity.pdbx_description
1 polymer ?
#
loop_
_entity_poly.entity_id
_entity_poly.type
_entity_poly.pdbx_seq_one_letter_code
_entity_poly.pdbx_strand_id
1 'polypeptide(L)'
;MSLEQRVPMTNQDVAIPFKWYDCFCSQSMFSRDSMKGYTAGFERCCMIFNLAAVHSQIAAGQNIHDDDGLRTAAKSFQAAAGMFEYVKVNLPSFYSESPTWDMCSECLTAFSEIMLAQAQESFFIKAEQDAMKAGVVAKLANQAASFYNDALKTVSLSSIKPYMPREWASTVSFKAGLMEAYAEYYRGVAAGEEQKYGEQIARFTSLPTIGFAVLAKKTPVQLPLSGQAPKDRFTALVPMAVHSALAAAEAVRQTMISVEIGRLREASDLCNR
;
A
#
# COMPACT_ATOMS: atom_id res chain seq x y z
N MET A 1 7.62 -9.27 12.79
CA MET A 1 7.49 -10.74 12.79
C MET A 1 8.08 -11.38 14.05
N SER A 2 9.24 -10.96 14.58
CA SER A 2 9.87 -11.67 15.71
C SER A 2 9.05 -11.65 17.02
N LEU A 3 8.26 -10.61 17.26
CA LEU A 3 7.37 -10.54 18.43
C LEU A 3 6.07 -11.35 18.25
N GLU A 4 5.49 -11.33 17.05
CA GLU A 4 4.21 -12.00 16.74
C GLU A 4 4.27 -13.52 16.86
N GLN A 5 5.43 -14.11 16.59
CA GLN A 5 5.63 -15.55 16.71
C GLN A 5 5.74 -16.01 18.17
N ARG A 6 5.92 -15.08 19.11
CA ARG A 6 6.28 -15.36 20.50
C ARG A 6 5.24 -14.87 21.50
N VAL A 7 4.37 -13.94 21.11
CA VAL A 7 3.28 -13.44 21.95
C VAL A 7 1.96 -13.59 21.18
N PRO A 8 0.99 -14.35 21.71
CA PRO A 8 -0.33 -14.48 21.11
C PRO A 8 -1.14 -13.21 21.39
N MET A 9 -0.89 -12.17 20.60
CA MET A 9 -1.60 -10.89 20.67
C MET A 9 -2.98 -11.06 20.00
N THR A 10 -3.93 -11.53 20.79
CA THR A 10 -5.32 -11.77 20.40
C THR A 10 -6.23 -11.21 21.49
N ASN A 11 -7.51 -10.99 21.17
CA ASN A 11 -8.49 -10.57 22.18
C ASN A 11 -8.82 -11.69 23.19
N GLN A 12 -8.37 -12.93 22.95
CA GLN A 12 -8.66 -14.11 23.78
C GLN A 12 -7.51 -14.46 24.72
N ASP A 13 -6.26 -14.22 24.31
CA ASP A 13 -5.06 -14.56 25.09
C ASP A 13 -4.46 -13.31 25.75
N VAL A 14 -3.68 -12.52 25.00
CA VAL A 14 -3.05 -11.28 25.46
C VAL A 14 -3.69 -10.10 24.77
N ALA A 15 -4.75 -9.57 25.38
CA ALA A 15 -5.52 -8.47 24.84
C ALA A 15 -4.78 -7.12 24.95
N ILE A 16 -4.04 -6.75 23.90
CA ILE A 16 -3.43 -5.42 23.75
C ILE A 16 -4.29 -4.62 22.77
N PRO A 17 -5.11 -3.66 23.23
CA PRO A 17 -5.96 -2.89 22.35
C PRO A 17 -5.16 -1.80 21.63
N PHE A 18 -5.07 -1.89 20.30
CA PHE A 18 -4.59 -0.83 19.44
C PHE A 18 -5.77 0.01 18.96
N LYS A 19 -5.74 1.33 19.23
CA LYS A 19 -6.78 2.26 18.80
C LYS A 19 -6.21 3.29 17.84
N TRP A 20 -6.79 3.36 16.63
CA TRP A 20 -6.41 4.30 15.58
C TRP A 20 -7.62 5.14 15.17
N TYR A 21 -7.36 6.37 14.75
CA TYR A 21 -8.38 7.34 14.36
C TYR A 21 -8.29 7.63 12.86
N ASP A 22 -9.44 7.96 12.28
CA ASP A 22 -9.56 8.42 10.91
C ASP A 22 -8.66 9.65 10.65
N CYS A 23 -7.91 9.64 9.54
CA CYS A 23 -6.90 10.67 9.26
C CYS A 23 -7.46 12.03 8.82
N PHE A 24 -8.76 12.14 8.52
CA PHE A 24 -9.41 13.40 8.12
C PHE A 24 -10.37 13.97 9.17
N CYS A 25 -10.41 13.37 10.37
CA CYS A 25 -11.16 13.79 11.57
C CYS A 25 -12.38 14.71 11.31
N SER A 26 -13.54 14.07 11.10
CA SER A 26 -14.92 14.59 11.14
C SER A 26 -15.28 15.77 10.22
N GLN A 27 -15.49 15.47 8.94
CA GLN A 27 -16.51 16.19 8.13
C GLN A 27 -17.89 15.50 8.13
N SER A 28 -18.03 14.32 8.75
CA SER A 28 -19.27 13.55 8.78
C SER A 28 -19.64 13.13 10.19
N MET A 29 -20.83 13.53 10.64
CA MET A 29 -21.42 13.09 11.92
C MET A 29 -21.84 11.61 11.93
N PHE A 30 -21.81 10.93 10.78
CA PHE A 30 -22.40 9.60 10.61
C PHE A 30 -21.37 8.49 10.36
N SER A 31 -20.08 8.82 10.31
CA SER A 31 -19.01 7.84 10.08
C SER A 31 -18.28 7.50 11.38
N ARG A 32 -17.85 6.24 11.48
CA ARG A 32 -17.00 5.76 12.57
C ARG A 32 -15.69 6.56 12.54
N ASP A 33 -15.28 7.09 13.68
CA ASP A 33 -14.09 7.95 13.82
C ASP A 33 -12.81 7.18 14.16
N SER A 34 -12.94 5.92 14.58
CA SER A 34 -11.84 5.12 15.10
C SER A 34 -12.03 3.62 14.91
N MET A 35 -10.91 2.91 14.78
CA MET A 35 -10.84 1.45 14.76
C MET A 35 -10.14 0.94 16.01
N LYS A 36 -10.57 -0.21 16.53
CA LYS A 36 -9.94 -0.89 17.66
C LYS A 36 -9.63 -2.33 17.28
N GLY A 37 -8.36 -2.68 17.17
CA GLY A 37 -7.90 -4.03 16.87
C GLY A 37 -6.97 -4.58 17.96
N TYR A 38 -6.77 -5.88 17.96
CA TYR A 38 -5.96 -6.58 18.98
C TYR A 38 -4.76 -7.34 18.38
N THR A 39 -4.70 -7.43 17.06
CA THR A 39 -3.65 -8.19 16.37
C THR A 39 -2.49 -7.26 15.99
N ALA A 40 -1.27 -7.78 16.04
CA ALA A 40 -0.10 -7.07 15.55
C ALA A 40 -0.15 -6.83 14.01
N GLY A 41 -0.92 -7.63 13.28
CA GLY A 41 -1.21 -7.40 11.87
C GLY A 41 -2.06 -6.16 11.61
N PHE A 42 -3.06 -5.90 12.46
CA PHE A 42 -3.85 -4.67 12.41
C PHE A 42 -3.00 -3.44 12.70
N GLU A 43 -2.21 -3.49 13.78
CA GLU A 43 -1.27 -2.41 14.14
C GLU A 43 -0.29 -2.12 13.00
N ARG A 44 0.28 -3.17 12.39
CA ARG A 44 1.16 -3.04 11.23
C ARG A 44 0.48 -2.32 10.07
N CYS A 45 -0.76 -2.66 9.75
CA CYS A 45 -1.48 -2.03 8.65
C CYS A 45 -1.65 -0.52 8.89
N CYS A 46 -2.02 -0.13 10.11
CA CYS A 46 -2.15 1.28 10.49
C CYS A 46 -0.79 2.02 10.44
N MET A 47 0.28 1.38 10.90
CA MET A 47 1.63 1.95 10.81
C MET A 47 2.13 2.11 9.37
N ILE A 48 1.85 1.14 8.50
CA ILE A 48 2.21 1.22 7.08
C ILE A 48 1.40 2.30 6.36
N PHE A 49 0.14 2.49 6.72
CA PHE A 49 -0.68 3.60 6.22
C PHE A 49 -0.02 4.95 6.53
N ASN A 50 0.38 5.17 7.78
CA ASN A 50 1.06 6.41 8.18
C ASN A 50 2.41 6.58 7.48
N LEU A 51 3.15 5.49 7.27
CA LEU A 51 4.39 5.54 6.52
C LEU A 51 4.15 5.93 5.05
N ALA A 52 3.07 5.44 4.43
CA ALA A 52 2.66 5.86 3.09
C ALA A 52 2.32 7.36 3.04
N ALA A 53 1.60 7.87 4.05
CA ALA A 53 1.30 9.29 4.18
C ALA A 53 2.56 10.15 4.39
N VAL A 54 3.54 9.68 5.15
CA VAL A 54 4.83 10.36 5.28
C VAL A 54 5.59 10.38 3.95
N HIS A 55 5.61 9.26 3.22
CA HIS A 55 6.21 9.22 1.88
C HIS A 55 5.53 10.18 0.90
N SER A 56 4.21 10.34 0.95
CA SER A 56 3.52 11.30 0.10
C SER A 56 3.89 12.74 0.45
N GLN A 57 4.04 13.07 1.74
CA GLN A 57 4.50 14.39 2.19
C GLN A 57 5.96 14.67 1.79
N ILE A 58 6.86 13.69 1.97
CA ILE A 58 8.27 13.81 1.54
C ILE A 58 8.32 14.10 0.04
N ALA A 59 7.56 13.35 -0.76
CA ALA A 59 7.52 13.51 -2.20
C ALA A 59 6.99 14.88 -2.63
N ALA A 60 5.89 15.34 -2.00
CA ALA A 60 5.30 16.65 -2.27
C ALA A 60 6.21 17.82 -1.83
N GLY A 61 7.10 17.60 -0.86
CA GLY A 61 8.07 18.59 -0.39
C GLY A 61 9.38 18.63 -1.17
N GLN A 62 9.58 17.78 -2.19
CA GLN A 62 10.80 17.81 -2.99
C GLN A 62 10.82 18.99 -3.96
N ASN A 63 12.03 19.47 -4.26
CA ASN A 63 12.24 20.41 -5.35
C ASN A 63 12.11 19.69 -6.70
N ILE A 64 11.16 20.10 -7.53
CA ILE A 64 10.95 19.48 -8.84
C ILE A 64 11.95 19.94 -9.89
N HIS A 65 12.79 20.94 -9.61
CA HIS A 65 13.75 21.51 -10.56
C HIS A 65 15.15 20.91 -10.44
N ASP A 66 15.37 20.00 -9.50
CA ASP A 66 16.63 19.26 -9.37
C ASP A 66 16.43 17.75 -9.53
N ASP A 67 17.50 17.10 -10.01
CA ASP A 67 17.49 15.68 -10.36
C ASP A 67 17.28 14.78 -9.13
N ASP A 68 17.82 15.18 -7.99
CA ASP A 68 17.73 14.40 -6.75
C ASP A 68 16.35 14.50 -6.11
N GLY A 69 15.71 15.67 -6.17
CA GLY A 69 14.34 15.91 -5.72
C GLY A 69 13.34 15.13 -6.56
N LEU A 70 13.43 15.19 -7.90
CA LEU A 70 12.59 14.38 -8.79
C LEU A 70 12.77 12.87 -8.57
N ARG A 71 14.03 12.42 -8.40
CA ARG A 71 14.33 11.02 -8.10
C ARG A 71 13.72 10.59 -6.76
N THR A 72 13.82 11.45 -5.74
CA THR A 72 13.31 11.17 -4.39
C THR A 72 11.78 11.19 -4.35
N ALA A 73 11.16 12.14 -5.05
CA ALA A 73 9.72 12.22 -5.22
C ALA A 73 9.17 10.96 -5.91
N ALA A 74 9.74 10.59 -7.07
CA ALA A 74 9.31 9.40 -7.81
C ALA A 74 9.46 8.11 -6.98
N LYS A 75 10.55 7.95 -6.22
CA LYS A 75 10.74 6.81 -5.32
C LYS A 75 9.71 6.79 -4.18
N SER A 76 9.49 7.93 -3.54
CA SER A 76 8.60 8.05 -2.39
C SER A 76 7.14 7.87 -2.79
N PHE A 77 6.70 8.44 -3.91
CA PHE A 77 5.37 8.20 -4.45
C PHE A 77 5.14 6.71 -4.80
N GLN A 78 6.11 6.04 -5.44
CA GLN A 78 6.00 4.60 -5.73
C GLN A 78 5.94 3.73 -4.47
N ALA A 79 6.68 4.12 -3.41
CA ALA A 79 6.63 3.47 -2.11
C ALA A 79 5.24 3.65 -1.47
N ALA A 80 4.75 4.88 -1.39
CA ALA A 80 3.41 5.18 -0.86
C ALA A 80 2.32 4.41 -1.62
N ALA A 81 2.37 4.39 -2.95
CA ALA A 81 1.41 3.67 -3.78
C ALA A 81 1.35 2.17 -3.44
N GLY A 82 2.51 1.54 -3.25
CA GLY A 82 2.59 0.12 -2.88
C GLY A 82 2.23 -0.16 -1.43
N MET A 83 2.49 0.77 -0.51
CA MET A 83 2.08 0.67 0.89
C MET A 83 0.57 0.75 1.05
N PHE A 84 -0.13 1.67 0.37
CA PHE A 84 -1.59 1.70 0.36
C PHE A 84 -2.19 0.41 -0.23
N GLU A 85 -1.60 -0.11 -1.31
CA GLU A 85 -2.01 -1.40 -1.89
C GLU A 85 -1.81 -2.56 -0.90
N TYR A 86 -0.69 -2.58 -0.18
CA TYR A 86 -0.43 -3.57 0.86
C TYR A 86 -1.50 -3.53 1.96
N VAL A 87 -1.83 -2.35 2.48
CA VAL A 87 -2.86 -2.19 3.52
C VAL A 87 -4.21 -2.68 3.01
N LYS A 88 -4.59 -2.32 1.78
CA LYS A 88 -5.86 -2.75 1.16
C LYS A 88 -6.01 -4.28 1.15
N VAL A 89 -4.94 -4.98 0.77
CA VAL A 89 -4.95 -6.45 0.64
C VAL A 89 -4.89 -7.15 2.00
N ASN A 90 -4.16 -6.60 2.97
CA ASN A 90 -3.85 -7.31 4.22
C ASN A 90 -4.79 -6.97 5.39
N LEU A 91 -5.33 -5.75 5.44
CA LEU A 91 -6.19 -5.31 6.55
C LEU A 91 -7.39 -6.26 6.80
N PRO A 92 -8.11 -6.78 5.77
CA PRO A 92 -9.24 -7.69 5.98
C PRO A 92 -8.88 -8.99 6.70
N SER A 93 -7.61 -9.44 6.63
CA SER A 93 -7.15 -10.64 7.35
C SER A 93 -6.92 -10.40 8.85
N PHE A 94 -6.80 -9.14 9.26
CA PHE A 94 -6.45 -8.76 10.63
C PHE A 94 -7.53 -7.97 11.37
N TYR A 95 -8.58 -7.56 10.65
CA TYR A 95 -9.66 -6.75 11.16
C TYR A 95 -10.98 -7.17 10.49
N SER A 96 -11.89 -7.75 11.29
CA SER A 96 -13.15 -8.33 10.80
C SER A 96 -14.32 -7.34 10.80
N GLU A 97 -14.20 -6.22 11.51
CA GLU A 97 -15.21 -5.16 11.52
C GLU A 97 -15.06 -4.27 10.26
N SER A 98 -16.07 -3.45 9.99
CA SER A 98 -15.92 -2.41 8.97
C SER A 98 -14.83 -1.40 9.38
N PRO A 99 -13.84 -1.12 8.52
CA PRO A 99 -12.82 -0.12 8.81
C PRO A 99 -13.42 1.30 8.82
N THR A 100 -12.65 2.25 9.36
CA THR A 100 -12.86 3.68 9.07
C THR A 100 -12.75 3.92 7.57
N TRP A 101 -13.36 4.99 7.08
CA TRP A 101 -13.50 5.21 5.64
C TRP A 101 -12.15 5.43 4.94
N ASP A 102 -11.17 6.05 5.61
CA ASP A 102 -9.79 6.21 5.12
C ASP A 102 -9.07 4.88 4.89
N MET A 103 -9.49 3.84 5.61
CA MET A 103 -8.92 2.50 5.59
C MET A 103 -9.81 1.49 4.83
N CYS A 104 -10.86 1.95 4.13
CA CYS A 104 -11.66 1.10 3.26
C CYS A 104 -10.95 0.82 1.91
N SER A 105 -11.39 -0.23 1.21
CA SER A 105 -10.74 -0.70 -0.01
C SER A 105 -10.73 0.35 -1.12
N GLU A 106 -11.85 1.05 -1.29
CA GLU A 106 -12.03 2.10 -2.29
C GLU A 106 -11.12 3.30 -2.02
N CYS A 107 -11.03 3.72 -0.74
CA CYS A 107 -10.20 4.85 -0.36
C CYS A 107 -8.70 4.54 -0.51
N LEU A 108 -8.27 3.36 -0.06
CA LEU A 108 -6.89 2.90 -0.23
C LEU A 108 -6.52 2.72 -1.71
N THR A 109 -7.47 2.33 -2.56
CA THR A 109 -7.27 2.29 -4.01
C THR A 109 -7.07 3.70 -4.57
N ALA A 110 -7.90 4.66 -4.18
CA ALA A 110 -7.76 6.05 -4.59
C ALA A 110 -6.39 6.63 -4.19
N PHE A 111 -5.96 6.44 -2.94
CA PHE A 111 -4.64 6.88 -2.50
C PHE A 111 -3.52 6.21 -3.31
N SER A 112 -3.59 4.90 -3.51
CA SER A 112 -2.59 4.16 -4.28
C SER A 112 -2.47 4.66 -5.73
N GLU A 113 -3.60 4.93 -6.39
CA GLU A 113 -3.64 5.40 -7.78
C GLU A 113 -3.16 6.85 -7.92
N ILE A 114 -3.54 7.75 -7.01
CA ILE A 114 -3.03 9.13 -7.00
C ILE A 114 -1.51 9.14 -6.86
N MET A 115 -0.96 8.37 -5.91
CA MET A 115 0.49 8.28 -5.71
C MET A 115 1.19 7.71 -6.94
N LEU A 116 0.62 6.69 -7.60
CA LEU A 116 1.19 6.12 -8.82
C LEU A 116 1.20 7.13 -9.99
N ALA A 117 0.13 7.90 -10.14
CA ALA A 117 0.04 8.95 -11.16
C ALA A 117 1.09 10.05 -10.92
N GLN A 118 1.26 10.51 -9.68
CA GLN A 118 2.27 11.52 -9.30
C GLN A 118 3.71 11.02 -9.49
N ALA A 119 3.96 9.71 -9.27
CA ALA A 119 5.25 9.12 -9.62
C ALA A 119 5.53 9.17 -11.12
N GLN A 120 4.53 8.86 -11.95
CA GLN A 120 4.65 8.92 -13.41
C GLN A 120 4.83 10.37 -13.90
N GLU A 121 4.12 11.33 -13.31
CA GLU A 121 4.31 12.76 -13.54
C GLU A 121 5.75 13.20 -13.24
N SER A 122 6.33 12.71 -12.13
CA SER A 122 7.74 13.01 -11.78
C SER A 122 8.73 12.53 -12.86
N PHE A 123 8.48 11.37 -13.48
CA PHE A 123 9.28 10.89 -14.61
C PHE A 123 9.07 11.71 -15.89
N PHE A 124 7.85 12.18 -16.14
CA PHE A 124 7.57 13.10 -17.24
C PHE A 124 8.34 14.42 -17.06
N ILE A 125 8.26 15.04 -15.88
CA ILE A 125 8.98 16.29 -15.57
C ILE A 125 10.49 16.10 -15.76
N LYS A 126 11.04 14.97 -15.30
CA LYS A 126 12.45 14.66 -15.53
C LYS A 126 12.79 14.56 -17.02
N ALA A 127 11.97 13.84 -17.80
CA ALA A 127 12.22 13.66 -19.23
C ALA A 127 12.15 14.99 -20.01
N GLU A 128 11.30 15.92 -19.56
CA GLU A 128 11.23 17.30 -20.07
C GLU A 128 12.50 18.08 -19.72
N GLN A 129 12.96 18.03 -18.46
CA GLN A 129 14.18 18.72 -18.02
C GLN A 129 15.46 18.19 -18.68
N ASP A 130 15.52 16.88 -18.91
CA ASP A 130 16.62 16.21 -19.62
C ASP A 130 16.56 16.43 -21.15
N ALA A 131 15.57 17.20 -21.65
CA ALA A 131 15.34 17.46 -23.07
C ALA A 131 15.32 16.17 -23.92
N MET A 132 14.66 15.12 -23.42
CA MET A 132 14.52 13.87 -24.14
C MET A 132 13.72 14.05 -25.45
N LYS A 133 13.83 13.09 -26.37
CA LYS A 133 13.07 13.10 -27.64
C LYS A 133 11.58 13.33 -27.37
N ALA A 134 10.97 14.27 -28.10
CA ALA A 134 9.58 14.67 -27.90
C ALA A 134 8.60 13.49 -27.96
N GLY A 135 8.84 12.51 -28.84
CA GLY A 135 8.03 11.29 -28.92
C GLY A 135 8.09 10.38 -27.67
N VAL A 136 9.15 10.45 -26.86
CA VAL A 136 9.25 9.76 -25.57
C VAL A 136 8.48 10.53 -24.50
N VAL A 137 8.70 11.85 -24.42
CA VAL A 137 8.02 12.74 -23.46
C VAL A 137 6.50 12.65 -23.63
N ALA A 138 6.00 12.65 -24.88
CA ALA A 138 4.59 12.47 -25.19
C ALA A 138 4.00 11.18 -24.61
N LYS A 139 4.72 10.05 -24.71
CA LYS A 139 4.25 8.75 -24.18
C LYS A 139 4.25 8.71 -22.65
N LEU A 140 5.19 9.40 -22.01
CA LEU A 140 5.25 9.52 -20.54
C LEU A 140 4.09 10.37 -20.02
N ALA A 141 3.81 11.51 -20.65
CA ALA A 141 2.68 12.38 -20.34
C ALA A 141 1.34 11.64 -20.55
N ASN A 142 1.18 10.95 -21.68
CA ASN A 142 -0.03 10.17 -21.96
C ASN A 142 -0.27 9.05 -20.92
N GLN A 143 0.80 8.42 -20.43
CA GLN A 143 0.68 7.45 -19.35
C GLN A 143 0.32 8.10 -18.01
N ALA A 144 0.87 9.27 -17.68
CA ALA A 144 0.49 10.02 -16.48
C ALA A 144 -0.99 10.42 -16.53
N ALA A 145 -1.47 10.90 -17.68
CA ALA A 145 -2.87 11.18 -17.94
C ALA A 145 -3.77 9.97 -17.69
N SER A 146 -3.40 8.80 -18.26
CA SER A 146 -4.14 7.56 -18.03
C SER A 146 -4.24 7.20 -16.55
N PHE A 147 -3.14 7.30 -15.80
CA PHE A 147 -3.15 7.01 -14.36
C PHE A 147 -3.98 8.03 -13.56
N TYR A 148 -3.95 9.32 -13.92
CA TYR A 148 -4.83 10.30 -13.29
C TYR A 148 -6.31 10.08 -13.62
N ASN A 149 -6.62 9.65 -14.84
CA ASN A 149 -7.99 9.27 -15.23
C ASN A 149 -8.48 8.04 -14.45
N ASP A 150 -7.61 7.05 -14.22
CA ASP A 150 -7.94 5.91 -13.36
C ASP A 150 -8.18 6.34 -11.91
N ALA A 151 -7.28 7.16 -11.35
CA ALA A 151 -7.46 7.75 -10.03
C ALA A 151 -8.75 8.57 -9.91
N LEU A 152 -9.13 9.32 -10.96
CA LEU A 152 -10.34 10.13 -10.98
C LEU A 152 -11.61 9.28 -10.87
N LYS A 153 -11.64 8.10 -11.52
CA LYS A 153 -12.77 7.16 -11.41
C LYS A 153 -13.00 6.77 -9.95
N THR A 154 -11.92 6.45 -9.24
CA THR A 154 -11.97 6.01 -7.84
C THR A 154 -12.31 7.16 -6.90
N VAL A 155 -11.65 8.32 -7.03
CA VAL A 155 -11.92 9.53 -6.21
C VAL A 155 -13.34 10.06 -6.40
N SER A 156 -13.93 9.84 -7.58
CA SER A 156 -15.30 10.30 -7.90
C SER A 156 -16.40 9.34 -7.44
N LEU A 157 -16.07 8.18 -6.86
CA LEU A 157 -17.05 7.23 -6.36
C LEU A 157 -17.93 7.89 -5.28
N SER A 158 -19.24 7.74 -5.43
CA SER A 158 -20.23 8.32 -4.50
C SER A 158 -20.09 7.81 -3.07
N SER A 159 -19.51 6.62 -2.88
CA SER A 159 -19.26 6.01 -1.57
C SER A 159 -18.16 6.72 -0.76
N ILE A 160 -17.14 7.29 -1.41
CA ILE A 160 -15.99 7.93 -0.72
C ILE A 160 -15.92 9.44 -0.93
N LYS A 161 -16.50 9.96 -2.02
CA LYS A 161 -16.47 11.38 -2.37
C LYS A 161 -16.94 12.33 -1.25
N PRO A 162 -17.95 12.00 -0.42
CA PRO A 162 -18.36 12.88 0.69
C PRO A 162 -17.32 13.04 1.80
N TYR A 163 -16.37 12.10 1.90
CA TYR A 163 -15.39 12.05 2.98
C TYR A 163 -14.02 12.59 2.54
N MET A 164 -13.71 12.50 1.25
CA MET A 164 -12.48 13.01 0.66
C MET A 164 -12.45 14.55 0.64
N PRO A 165 -11.25 15.17 0.69
CA PRO A 165 -11.13 16.61 0.52
C PRO A 165 -11.74 17.07 -0.81
N ARG A 166 -12.59 18.12 -0.75
CA ARG A 166 -13.42 18.57 -1.88
C ARG A 166 -12.61 18.89 -3.15
N GLU A 167 -11.39 19.37 -2.98
CA GLU A 167 -10.51 19.79 -4.07
C GLU A 167 -9.77 18.63 -4.77
N TRP A 168 -9.83 17.41 -4.25
CA TRP A 168 -9.04 16.32 -4.82
C TRP A 168 -9.59 15.88 -6.18
N ALA A 169 -10.92 15.76 -6.33
CA ALA A 169 -11.52 15.38 -7.61
C ALA A 169 -11.22 16.42 -8.70
N SER A 170 -11.34 17.71 -8.39
CA SER A 170 -11.02 18.81 -9.31
C SER A 170 -9.53 18.84 -9.66
N THR A 171 -8.64 18.68 -8.66
CA THR A 171 -7.19 18.67 -8.87
C THR A 171 -6.73 17.48 -9.71
N VAL A 172 -7.25 16.29 -9.43
CA VAL A 172 -6.93 15.08 -10.19
C VAL A 172 -7.43 15.20 -11.64
N SER A 173 -8.66 15.70 -11.83
CA SER A 173 -9.20 15.95 -13.17
C SER A 173 -8.40 17.00 -13.94
N PHE A 174 -7.98 18.08 -13.28
CA PHE A 174 -7.10 19.09 -13.88
C PHE A 174 -5.76 18.50 -14.30
N LYS A 175 -5.13 17.70 -13.43
CA LYS A 175 -3.85 17.04 -13.74
C LYS A 175 -3.99 16.03 -14.89
N ALA A 176 -5.09 15.29 -14.97
CA ALA A 176 -5.38 14.41 -16.10
C ALA A 176 -5.38 15.22 -17.42
N GLY A 177 -6.20 16.27 -17.50
CA GLY A 177 -6.30 17.11 -18.69
C GLY A 177 -5.01 17.85 -19.04
N LEU A 178 -4.25 18.29 -18.03
CA LEU A 178 -2.93 18.91 -18.23
C LEU A 178 -1.94 17.92 -18.87
N MET A 179 -1.88 16.68 -18.36
CA MET A 179 -1.02 15.64 -18.91
C MET A 179 -1.45 15.20 -20.32
N GLU A 180 -2.76 15.19 -20.62
CA GLU A 180 -3.27 14.97 -21.98
C GLU A 180 -2.81 16.09 -22.94
N ALA A 181 -2.92 17.34 -22.50
CA ALA A 181 -2.45 18.49 -23.28
C ALA A 181 -0.93 18.42 -23.55
N TYR A 182 -0.13 18.05 -22.55
CA TYR A 182 1.30 17.83 -22.74
C TYR A 182 1.60 16.68 -23.70
N ALA A 183 0.85 15.57 -23.62
CA ALA A 183 0.99 14.45 -24.53
C ALA A 183 0.78 14.88 -25.98
N GLU A 184 -0.30 15.61 -26.26
CA GLU A 184 -0.60 16.11 -27.60
C GLU A 184 0.41 17.15 -28.09
N TYR A 185 0.83 18.06 -27.22
CA TYR A 185 1.85 19.06 -27.52
C TYR A 185 3.17 18.40 -27.98
N TYR A 186 3.73 17.52 -27.16
CA TYR A 186 5.00 16.86 -27.48
C TYR A 186 4.88 15.92 -28.68
N ARG A 187 3.72 15.33 -28.91
CA ARG A 187 3.50 14.52 -30.10
C ARG A 187 3.44 15.37 -31.38
N GLY A 188 2.92 16.60 -31.28
CA GLY A 188 2.98 17.60 -32.36
C GLY A 188 4.41 18.04 -32.64
N VAL A 189 5.21 18.30 -31.61
CA VAL A 189 6.65 18.61 -31.75
C VAL A 189 7.38 17.47 -32.48
N ALA A 190 7.14 16.22 -32.05
CA ALA A 190 7.73 15.04 -32.70
C ALA A 190 7.28 14.87 -34.16
N ALA A 191 6.02 15.20 -34.49
CA ALA A 191 5.55 15.18 -35.88
C ALA A 191 6.24 16.25 -36.75
N GLY A 192 6.54 17.43 -36.18
CA GLY A 192 7.34 18.47 -36.84
C GLY A 192 8.77 18.03 -37.12
N GLU A 193 9.41 17.34 -36.15
CA GLU A 193 10.74 16.72 -36.34
C GLU A 193 10.73 15.67 -37.47
N GLU A 194 9.62 14.97 -37.64
CA GLU A 194 9.38 13.99 -38.72
C GLU A 194 8.89 14.63 -40.04
N GLN A 195 8.84 15.97 -40.14
CA GLN A 195 8.32 16.75 -41.28
C GLN A 195 6.85 16.47 -41.65
N LYS A 196 6.05 15.96 -40.70
CA LYS A 196 4.62 15.70 -40.85
C LYS A 196 3.79 16.91 -40.40
N TYR A 197 3.95 18.04 -41.08
CA TYR A 197 3.29 19.30 -40.71
C TYR A 197 1.75 19.22 -40.73
N GLY A 198 1.19 18.39 -41.62
CA GLY A 198 -0.24 18.12 -41.64
C GLY A 198 -0.73 17.49 -40.33
N GLU A 199 0.02 16.53 -39.78
CA GLU A 199 -0.27 15.92 -38.48
C GLU A 199 -0.08 16.93 -37.35
N GLN A 200 0.99 17.72 -37.39
CA GLN A 200 1.28 18.76 -36.39
C GLN A 200 0.14 19.80 -36.27
N ILE A 201 -0.45 20.23 -37.37
CA ILE A 201 -1.58 21.18 -37.39
C ILE A 201 -2.90 20.46 -37.08
N ALA A 202 -3.11 19.27 -37.65
CA ALA A 202 -4.33 18.48 -37.45
C ALA A 202 -4.44 17.88 -36.05
N ARG A 203 -3.41 17.92 -35.20
CA ARG A 203 -3.52 17.49 -33.80
C ARG A 203 -4.60 18.23 -33.01
N PHE A 204 -5.04 19.40 -33.50
CA PHE A 204 -6.21 20.10 -32.96
C PHE A 204 -7.55 19.68 -33.59
N THR A 205 -7.61 18.64 -34.44
CA THR A 205 -8.81 18.27 -35.23
C THR A 205 -9.00 16.76 -35.51
N SER A 206 -7.95 15.98 -35.78
CA SER A 206 -8.02 14.53 -36.09
C SER A 206 -6.69 13.84 -35.77
N LEU A 207 -6.70 12.83 -34.88
CA LEU A 207 -5.52 12.39 -34.15
C LEU A 207 -5.21 10.88 -34.27
N PRO A 208 -3.97 10.50 -34.64
CA PRO A 208 -3.42 9.17 -34.37
C PRO A 208 -3.20 8.99 -32.87
N THR A 209 -3.49 7.79 -32.35
CA THR A 209 -3.38 7.48 -30.92
C THR A 209 -1.94 7.60 -30.41
N ILE A 210 -1.76 8.29 -29.29
CA ILE A 210 -0.45 8.39 -28.61
C ILE A 210 -0.18 7.07 -27.88
N GLY A 211 1.05 6.57 -27.98
CA GLY A 211 1.49 5.39 -27.24
C GLY A 211 1.65 5.66 -25.74
N PHE A 212 1.93 4.60 -24.98
CA PHE A 212 2.12 4.66 -23.54
C PHE A 212 3.56 4.27 -23.16
N ALA A 213 4.11 4.93 -22.14
CA ALA A 213 5.39 4.56 -21.54
C ALA A 213 5.27 4.55 -20.01
N VAL A 214 5.24 3.37 -19.41
CA VAL A 214 5.12 3.19 -17.96
C VAL A 214 6.51 3.11 -17.34
N LEU A 215 6.83 4.02 -16.42
CA LEU A 215 8.04 3.96 -15.60
C LEU A 215 7.71 3.83 -14.11
N ALA A 216 6.59 4.39 -13.67
CA ALA A 216 6.13 4.25 -12.30
C ALA A 216 5.49 2.88 -12.04
N LYS A 217 5.81 2.29 -10.89
CA LYS A 217 5.24 1.03 -10.42
C LYS A 217 5.00 1.07 -8.91
N LYS A 218 3.93 0.42 -8.46
CA LYS A 218 3.66 0.23 -7.02
C LYS A 218 4.78 -0.62 -6.43
N THR A 219 5.56 -0.07 -5.50
CA THR A 219 6.70 -0.80 -4.91
C THR A 219 6.17 -1.82 -3.90
N PRO A 220 6.39 -3.14 -4.10
CA PRO A 220 5.92 -4.14 -3.15
C PRO A 220 6.53 -3.94 -1.77
N VAL A 221 5.70 -3.99 -0.73
CA VAL A 221 6.17 -3.93 0.65
C VAL A 221 6.91 -5.23 0.98
N GLN A 222 8.21 -5.11 1.24
CA GLN A 222 9.04 -6.21 1.72
C GLN A 222 9.41 -5.97 3.18
N LEU A 223 9.12 -6.95 4.04
CA LEU A 223 9.50 -6.90 5.46
C LEU A 223 10.87 -7.61 5.63
N PRO A 224 11.80 -7.04 6.42
CA PRO A 224 11.69 -5.80 7.20
C PRO A 224 11.87 -4.53 6.36
N LEU A 225 11.04 -3.51 6.62
CA LEU A 225 11.07 -2.22 5.90
C LEU A 225 12.42 -1.48 6.02
N SER A 226 13.18 -1.73 7.09
CA SER A 226 14.49 -1.13 7.33
C SER A 226 15.58 -1.61 6.36
N GLY A 227 15.31 -2.62 5.51
CA GLY A 227 16.29 -3.24 4.61
C GLY A 227 17.36 -4.08 5.33
N GLN A 228 17.58 -3.84 6.62
CA GLN A 228 18.38 -4.67 7.52
C GLN A 228 17.47 -5.45 8.46
N ALA A 229 17.90 -6.66 8.83
CA ALA A 229 17.24 -7.42 9.88
C ALA A 229 17.30 -6.60 11.19
N PRO A 230 16.15 -6.17 11.75
CA PRO A 230 16.17 -5.43 13.01
C PRO A 230 16.77 -6.32 14.09
N LYS A 231 17.59 -5.73 14.98
CA LYS A 231 18.11 -6.44 16.15
C LYS A 231 16.93 -7.00 16.94
N ASP A 232 16.80 -8.32 16.92
CA ASP A 232 15.72 -8.99 17.62
C ASP A 232 15.92 -8.83 19.12
N ARG A 233 15.05 -8.04 19.76
CA ARG A 233 15.09 -7.82 21.22
C ARG A 233 14.46 -8.98 21.99
N PHE A 234 13.84 -9.93 21.30
CA PHE A 234 13.06 -11.02 21.89
C PHE A 234 13.74 -12.38 21.67
N THR A 235 15.06 -12.42 21.48
CA THR A 235 15.81 -13.68 21.27
C THR A 235 15.70 -14.65 22.44
N ALA A 236 15.51 -14.14 23.65
CA ALA A 236 15.31 -14.95 24.85
C ALA A 236 13.90 -15.57 24.93
N LEU A 237 12.94 -15.07 24.15
CA LEU A 237 11.58 -15.59 24.13
C LEU A 237 11.47 -16.70 23.08
N VAL A 238 10.87 -17.82 23.48
CA VAL A 238 10.67 -18.98 22.62
C VAL A 238 9.36 -18.79 21.81
N PRO A 239 9.31 -19.18 20.53
CA PRO A 239 8.08 -19.12 19.75
C PRO A 239 6.93 -19.94 20.34
N MET A 240 5.71 -19.44 20.20
CA MET A 240 4.49 -20.10 20.68
C MET A 240 4.29 -21.49 20.05
N ALA A 241 4.73 -21.68 18.80
CA ALA A 241 4.69 -22.98 18.14
C ALA A 241 5.50 -24.04 18.90
N VAL A 242 6.65 -23.66 19.46
CA VAL A 242 7.51 -24.56 20.26
C VAL A 242 6.86 -24.85 21.61
N HIS A 243 6.29 -23.82 22.27
CA HIS A 243 5.54 -24.03 23.51
C HIS A 243 4.35 -24.98 23.32
N SER A 244 3.58 -24.80 22.24
CA SER A 244 2.45 -25.67 21.89
C SER A 244 2.89 -27.11 21.61
N ALA A 245 3.96 -27.27 20.82
CA ALA A 245 4.51 -28.59 20.52
C ALA A 245 5.04 -29.31 21.78
N LEU A 246 5.70 -28.58 22.68
CA LEU A 246 6.20 -29.13 23.94
C LEU A 246 5.03 -29.56 24.84
N ALA A 247 4.00 -28.73 25.01
CA ALA A 247 2.82 -29.06 25.79
C ALA A 247 2.09 -30.30 25.23
N ALA A 248 1.97 -30.40 23.90
CA ALA A 248 1.40 -31.58 23.25
C ALA A 248 2.25 -32.84 23.51
N ALA A 249 3.57 -32.75 23.39
CA ALA A 249 4.47 -33.86 23.68
C ALA A 249 4.40 -34.31 25.14
N GLU A 250 4.31 -33.37 26.09
CA GLU A 250 4.14 -33.67 27.51
C GLU A 250 2.82 -34.36 27.81
N ALA A 251 1.72 -33.93 27.17
CA ALA A 251 0.42 -34.58 27.30
C ALA A 251 0.43 -36.02 26.78
N VAL A 252 1.07 -36.27 25.64
CA VAL A 252 1.26 -37.64 25.11
C VAL A 252 2.10 -38.48 26.07
N ARG A 253 3.21 -37.93 26.59
CA ARG A 253 4.07 -38.61 27.55
C ARG A 253 3.32 -38.99 28.83
N GLN A 254 2.54 -38.07 29.39
CA GLN A 254 1.69 -38.30 30.56
C GLN A 254 0.69 -39.42 30.30
N THR A 255 0.08 -39.45 29.12
CA THR A 255 -0.87 -40.48 28.71
C THR A 255 -0.20 -41.84 28.63
N MET A 256 0.96 -41.94 27.98
CA MET A 256 1.73 -43.20 27.88
C MET A 256 2.15 -43.74 29.25
N ILE A 257 2.66 -42.86 30.12
CA ILE A 257 3.04 -43.24 31.49
C ILE A 257 1.82 -43.74 32.27
N SER A 258 0.69 -43.05 32.17
CA SER A 258 -0.53 -43.43 32.89
C SER A 258 -1.08 -44.78 32.43
N VAL A 259 -1.05 -45.04 31.11
CA VAL A 259 -1.43 -46.34 30.54
C VAL A 259 -0.54 -47.46 31.06
N GLU A 260 0.79 -47.25 31.06
CA GLU A 260 1.71 -48.28 31.52
C GLU A 260 1.61 -48.53 33.03
N ILE A 261 1.43 -47.48 33.85
CA ILE A 261 1.17 -47.62 35.28
C ILE A 261 -0.12 -48.42 35.53
N GLY A 262 -1.19 -48.15 34.76
CA GLY A 262 -2.44 -48.91 34.84
C GLY A 262 -2.23 -50.39 34.53
N ARG A 263 -1.55 -50.67 33.41
CA ARG A 263 -1.22 -52.04 32.97
C ARG A 263 -0.41 -52.81 34.02
N LEU A 264 0.59 -52.17 34.63
CA LEU A 264 1.42 -52.80 35.67
C LEU A 264 0.64 -53.07 36.96
N ARG A 265 -0.26 -52.17 37.36
CA ARG A 265 -1.13 -52.37 38.54
C ARG A 265 -2.07 -53.55 38.34
N GLU A 266 -2.74 -53.61 37.19
CA GLU A 266 -3.64 -54.73 36.84
C GLU A 266 -2.89 -56.08 36.83
N ALA A 267 -1.69 -56.11 36.24
CA ALA A 267 -0.85 -57.31 36.24
C ALA A 267 -0.43 -57.73 37.66
N SER A 268 -0.08 -56.78 38.52
CA SER A 268 0.23 -57.07 39.92
C SER A 268 -0.96 -57.62 40.68
N ASP A 269 -2.16 -57.07 40.47
CA ASP A 269 -3.39 -57.54 41.11
C ASP A 269 -3.77 -58.95 40.65
N LEU A 270 -3.51 -59.28 39.38
CA LEU A 270 -3.68 -60.64 38.85
C LEU A 270 -2.71 -61.65 39.47
N CYS A 271 -1.45 -61.29 39.65
CA CYS A 271 -0.45 -62.17 40.27
C CYS A 271 -0.67 -62.38 41.78
N ASN A 272 -1.37 -61.46 42.44
CA ASN A 272 -1.66 -61.52 43.88
C ASN A 272 -2.97 -62.27 44.22
N ARG A 273 -3.69 -62.80 43.22
CA ARG A 273 -4.87 -63.67 43.38
C ARG A 273 -4.49 -65.14 43.25
#